data_AF-A0A101WTI9-F1
#
_entry.id   AF-A0A101WTI9-F1
#
_cell.length_a   1.000
_cell.length_b   1.000
_cell.length_c   1.000
_cell.angle_alpha   90.00
_cell.angle_beta   90.00
_cell.angle_gamma   90.00
#
_symmetry.space_group_name_H-M   'P 1'
#
loop_
_entity.id
_entity.type
_entity.pdbx_description
1 polymer ?
#
loop_
_entity_poly.entity_id
_entity_poly.type
_entity_poly.pdbx_seq_one_letter_code
_entity_poly.pdbx_strand_id
1 'polypeptide(L)'
;MAKIITLNRKYFVMVASVVVICLIGYAGLSLWQKTNASVSKVNVVPEIKMLSITVEPASLVQDLTYGSVTLKGAQVITTKTFDLIATVQNTTAKKMTNVPVELQVTLVGDDTKKVTSPGTLPSLEPGATARVAFRQIKILGDALGKSATAGQHLITLNVKPNPVGGLEQASEASFRFTVDTTVKVPVTEKKP
;
A
#
# COMPACT_ATOMS: atom_id res chain seq x y z
N MET A 1 14.92 54.51 -51.11
CA MET A 1 14.02 55.27 -50.23
C MET A 1 14.00 54.58 -48.87
N ALA A 2 14.60 55.18 -47.84
CA ALA A 2 14.64 54.59 -46.50
C ALA A 2 13.49 55.16 -45.66
N LYS A 3 12.63 54.28 -45.12
CA LYS A 3 11.51 54.65 -44.27
C LYS A 3 11.96 54.54 -42.81
N ILE A 4 12.18 55.68 -42.16
CA ILE A 4 12.58 55.74 -40.75
C ILE A 4 11.31 55.60 -39.90
N ILE A 5 11.23 54.56 -39.08
CA ILE A 5 10.08 54.29 -38.20
C ILE A 5 10.46 54.74 -36.79
N THR A 6 9.80 55.79 -36.31
CA THR A 6 10.00 56.32 -34.96
C THR A 6 9.17 55.50 -33.97
N LEU A 7 9.79 54.54 -33.29
CA LEU A 7 9.11 53.71 -32.30
C LEU A 7 9.05 54.44 -30.95
N ASN A 8 7.85 54.56 -30.37
CA ASN A 8 7.69 55.21 -29.08
C ASN A 8 8.24 54.30 -27.96
N ARG A 9 9.23 54.83 -27.22
CA ARG A 9 10.00 54.12 -26.18
C ARG A 9 9.12 53.48 -25.10
N LYS A 10 7.94 54.05 -24.80
CA LYS A 10 7.00 53.46 -23.83
C LYS A 10 6.43 52.11 -24.29
N TYR A 11 6.07 52.00 -25.57
CA TYR A 11 5.52 50.76 -26.12
C TYR A 11 6.59 49.69 -26.30
N PHE A 12 7.82 50.09 -26.64
CA PHE A 12 8.95 49.15 -26.71
C PHE A 12 9.24 48.51 -25.35
N VAL A 13 9.28 49.31 -24.29
CA VAL A 13 9.54 48.83 -22.92
C VAL A 13 8.38 47.94 -22.43
N MET A 14 7.13 48.29 -22.76
CA MET A 14 5.97 47.49 -22.40
C MET A 14 5.99 46.11 -23.06
N VAL A 15 6.29 46.03 -24.37
CA VAL A 15 6.39 44.76 -25.10
C VAL A 15 7.58 43.92 -24.60
N ALA A 16 8.74 44.54 -24.37
CA ALA A 16 9.90 43.85 -23.83
C ALA A 16 9.63 43.23 -22.44
N SER A 17 8.90 43.93 -21.57
CA SER A 17 8.53 43.43 -20.24
C SER A 17 7.64 42.19 -20.31
N VAL A 18 6.63 42.19 -21.20
CA VAL A 18 5.74 41.04 -21.39
C VAL A 18 6.51 39.81 -21.88
N VAL A 19 7.45 39.99 -22.80
CA VAL A 19 8.28 38.89 -23.32
C VAL A 19 9.17 38.29 -22.22
N VAL A 20 9.76 39.13 -21.36
CA VAL A 20 10.60 38.66 -20.25
C VAL A 20 9.78 37.84 -19.23
N ILE A 21 8.56 38.27 -18.91
CA ILE A 21 7.67 37.53 -18.00
C ILE A 21 7.29 36.16 -18.59
N CYS A 22 6.98 36.10 -19.89
CA CYS A 22 6.68 34.84 -20.56
C CYS A 22 7.88 33.87 -20.57
N LEU A 23 9.11 34.37 -20.76
CA LEU A 23 10.32 33.54 -20.74
C LEU A 23 10.61 33.00 -19.34
N ILE A 24 10.45 33.80 -18.29
CA ILE A 24 10.61 33.36 -16.90
C ILE A 24 9.55 32.30 -16.55
N GLY A 25 8.30 32.51 -16.96
CA GLY A 25 7.22 31.53 -16.77
C GLY A 25 7.49 30.20 -17.48
N TYR A 26 8.00 30.24 -18.71
CA TYR A 26 8.32 29.04 -19.48
C TYR A 26 9.52 28.28 -18.88
N ALA A 27 10.56 29.00 -18.44
CA ALA A 27 11.71 28.40 -17.76
C ALA A 27 11.31 27.78 -16.41
N GLY A 28 10.44 28.44 -15.65
CA GLY A 28 9.90 27.92 -14.39
C GLY A 28 9.08 26.64 -14.57
N LEU A 29 8.17 26.61 -15.55
CA LEU A 29 7.37 25.42 -15.88
C LEU A 29 8.24 24.28 -16.43
N SER A 30 9.24 24.58 -17.25
CA SER A 30 10.19 23.60 -17.78
C SER A 30 11.02 22.95 -16.69
N LEU A 31 11.48 23.71 -15.69
CA LEU A 31 12.24 23.16 -14.56
C LEU A 31 11.34 22.30 -13.67
N TRP A 32 10.08 22.68 -13.46
CA TRP A 32 9.14 21.92 -12.63
C TRP A 32 8.78 20.55 -13.23
N GLN A 33 8.68 20.44 -14.56
CA GLN A 33 8.45 19.15 -15.21
C GLN A 33 9.65 18.19 -15.16
N LYS A 34 10.88 18.73 -15.02
CA LYS A 34 12.09 17.89 -14.87
C LYS A 34 12.35 17.41 -13.45
N THR A 35 11.58 17.91 -12.46
CA THR A 35 11.60 17.40 -11.07
C THR A 35 10.68 16.20 -10.86
N ASN A 36 10.25 15.52 -11.93
CA ASN A 36 9.80 14.15 -11.78
C ASN A 36 11.05 13.32 -11.45
N ALA A 37 11.25 13.06 -10.16
CA ALA A 37 12.26 12.14 -9.67
C ALA A 37 12.28 10.93 -10.58
N SER A 38 13.40 10.70 -11.26
CA SER A 38 13.68 9.42 -11.87
C SER A 38 13.75 8.42 -10.72
N VAL A 39 12.60 7.87 -10.35
CA VAL A 39 12.55 6.63 -9.62
C VAL A 39 13.10 5.63 -10.62
N SER A 40 14.41 5.42 -10.55
CA SER A 40 15.03 4.23 -11.10
C SER A 40 14.16 3.10 -10.59
N LYS A 41 13.37 2.50 -11.49
CA LYS A 41 12.73 1.21 -11.24
C LYS A 41 13.89 0.24 -11.15
N VAL A 42 14.56 0.22 -10.00
CA VAL A 42 15.50 -0.83 -9.69
C VAL A 42 14.62 -2.06 -9.62
N ASN A 43 14.67 -2.85 -10.68
CA ASN A 43 13.97 -4.12 -10.79
C ASN A 43 14.70 -5.12 -9.90
N VAL A 44 14.85 -4.78 -8.61
CA VAL A 44 15.47 -5.67 -7.63
C VAL A 44 14.45 -6.76 -7.39
N VAL A 45 14.83 -7.99 -7.73
CA VAL A 45 14.07 -9.15 -7.31
C VAL A 45 14.05 -9.12 -5.78
N PRO A 46 12.86 -9.03 -5.15
CA PRO A 46 12.77 -8.92 -3.70
C PRO A 46 13.34 -10.18 -3.07
N GLU A 47 14.21 -10.02 -2.08
CA GLU A 47 14.89 -11.12 -1.37
C GLU A 47 13.90 -12.04 -0.66
N ILE A 48 12.77 -11.48 -0.23
CA ILE A 48 11.65 -12.22 0.35
C ILE A 48 10.40 -11.98 -0.49
N LYS A 49 9.86 -13.06 -1.05
CA LYS A 49 8.60 -13.05 -1.77
C LYS A 49 7.47 -13.51 -0.86
N MET A 50 6.40 -12.71 -0.75
CA MET A 50 5.16 -13.15 -0.12
C MET A 50 4.38 -14.02 -1.10
N LEU A 51 4.14 -15.28 -0.71
CA LEU A 51 3.43 -16.26 -1.54
C LEU A 51 1.93 -16.23 -1.29
N SER A 52 1.53 -16.19 -0.03
CA SER A 52 0.12 -16.17 0.32
C SER A 52 -0.09 -15.47 1.66
N ILE A 53 -1.28 -14.88 1.79
CA ILE A 53 -1.76 -14.37 3.07
C ILE A 53 -3.14 -14.98 3.28
N THR A 54 -3.26 -15.76 4.33
CA THR A 54 -4.50 -16.43 4.71
C THR A 54 -5.02 -15.82 6.00
N VAL A 55 -6.31 -15.52 6.02
CA VAL A 55 -7.02 -15.01 7.20
C VAL A 55 -7.91 -16.13 7.73
N GLU A 56 -7.85 -16.39 9.03
CA GLU A 56 -8.74 -17.32 9.73
C GLU A 56 -9.57 -16.57 10.78
N PRO A 57 -10.90 -16.73 10.86
CA PRO A 57 -11.74 -17.58 10.02
C PRO A 57 -11.81 -17.08 8.57
N ALA A 58 -12.07 -18.01 7.65
CA ALA A 58 -12.06 -17.74 6.22
C ALA A 58 -12.94 -16.53 5.87
N SER A 59 -12.34 -15.53 5.24
CA SER A 59 -13.04 -14.36 4.73
C SER A 59 -13.91 -14.72 3.53
N LEU A 60 -15.08 -14.09 3.43
CA LEU A 60 -16.01 -14.25 2.32
C LEU A 60 -15.69 -13.23 1.24
N VAL A 61 -15.76 -13.61 -0.03
CA VAL A 61 -15.66 -12.65 -1.13
C VAL A 61 -17.07 -12.40 -1.65
N GLN A 62 -17.58 -11.19 -1.46
CA GLN A 62 -18.91 -10.82 -1.93
C GLN A 62 -19.00 -9.32 -2.23
N ASP A 63 -19.97 -8.96 -3.06
CA ASP A 63 -20.31 -7.57 -3.31
C ASP A 63 -21.07 -7.01 -2.10
N LEU A 64 -20.56 -5.93 -1.51
CA LEU A 64 -21.19 -5.25 -0.39
C LEU A 64 -21.71 -3.90 -0.84
N THR A 65 -22.96 -3.56 -0.50
CA THR A 65 -23.51 -2.23 -0.76
C THR A 65 -23.86 -1.54 0.56
N TYR A 66 -23.24 -0.38 0.78
CA TYR A 66 -23.46 0.48 1.93
C TYR A 66 -24.02 1.81 1.45
N GLY A 67 -25.33 2.02 1.63
CA GLY A 67 -26.01 3.20 1.09
C GLY A 67 -25.88 3.27 -0.44
N SER A 68 -25.16 4.27 -0.95
CA SER A 68 -24.89 4.46 -2.38
C SER A 68 -23.55 3.86 -2.86
N VAL A 69 -22.75 3.26 -1.97
CA VAL A 69 -21.41 2.75 -2.28
C VAL A 69 -21.43 1.23 -2.38
N THR A 70 -21.09 0.69 -3.55
CA THR A 70 -20.91 -0.76 -3.75
C THR A 70 -19.43 -1.11 -3.82
N LEU A 71 -18.98 -1.93 -2.87
CA LEU A 71 -17.67 -2.57 -2.87
C LEU A 71 -17.80 -3.93 -3.56
N LYS A 72 -17.38 -4.01 -4.83
CA LYS A 72 -17.38 -5.28 -5.56
C LYS A 72 -16.23 -6.18 -5.11
N GLY A 73 -16.50 -7.48 -4.95
CA GLY A 73 -15.51 -8.48 -4.58
C GLY A 73 -14.78 -8.18 -3.27
N ALA A 74 -15.46 -7.57 -2.31
CA ALA A 74 -14.85 -7.22 -1.03
C ALA A 74 -14.55 -8.50 -0.23
N GLN A 75 -13.33 -8.58 0.32
CA GLN A 75 -12.97 -9.62 1.28
C GLN A 75 -13.56 -9.24 2.65
N VAL A 76 -14.53 -10.02 3.12
CA VAL A 76 -15.33 -9.73 4.32
C VAL A 76 -14.99 -10.70 5.43
N ILE A 77 -14.61 -10.17 6.60
CA ILE A 77 -14.46 -10.92 7.84
C ILE A 77 -15.68 -10.63 8.71
N THR A 78 -16.34 -11.68 9.19
CA THR A 78 -17.58 -11.59 9.98
C THR A 78 -17.33 -11.68 11.49
N THR A 79 -16.07 -11.83 11.91
CA THR A 79 -15.68 -11.99 13.32
C THR A 79 -14.93 -10.78 13.87
N LYS A 80 -14.97 -10.63 15.20
CA LYS A 80 -14.26 -9.55 15.94
C LYS A 80 -12.78 -9.81 16.17
N THR A 81 -12.36 -11.04 15.95
CA THR A 81 -10.97 -11.48 16.05
C THR A 81 -10.64 -12.37 14.87
N PHE A 82 -9.42 -12.26 14.37
CA PHE A 82 -8.92 -13.09 13.30
C PHE A 82 -7.44 -13.42 13.51
N ASP A 83 -7.03 -14.53 12.94
CA ASP A 83 -5.65 -14.96 12.82
C ASP A 83 -5.17 -14.66 11.40
N LEU A 84 -3.93 -14.22 11.26
CA LEU A 84 -3.30 -13.95 9.99
C LEU A 84 -2.10 -14.87 9.80
N ILE A 85 -2.12 -15.65 8.74
CA ILE A 85 -1.03 -16.56 8.38
C ILE A 85 -0.41 -16.08 7.07
N ALA A 86 0.79 -15.51 7.16
CA ALA A 86 1.57 -15.10 5.99
C ALA A 86 2.57 -16.19 5.62
N THR A 87 2.59 -16.60 4.35
CA THR A 87 3.62 -17.48 3.80
C THR A 87 4.63 -16.66 3.03
N VAL A 88 5.89 -16.69 3.47
CA VAL A 88 7.01 -15.99 2.84
C VAL A 88 8.00 -17.00 2.25
N GLN A 89 8.70 -16.63 1.20
CA GLN A 89 9.72 -17.43 0.54
C GLN A 89 11.02 -16.64 0.41
N ASN A 90 12.15 -17.27 0.75
CA ASN A 90 13.47 -16.73 0.43
C ASN A 90 13.76 -17.00 -1.05
N THR A 91 13.93 -15.93 -1.84
CA THR A 91 14.23 -16.02 -3.28
C THR A 91 15.73 -15.99 -3.57
N THR A 92 16.55 -15.76 -2.54
CA THR A 92 18.00 -15.62 -2.66
C THR A 92 18.70 -16.98 -2.53
N ALA A 93 19.98 -17.01 -2.94
CA ALA A 93 20.86 -18.16 -2.73
C ALA A 93 21.50 -18.19 -1.31
N LYS A 94 21.21 -17.20 -0.46
CA LYS A 94 21.80 -17.07 0.88
C LYS A 94 20.81 -17.54 1.95
N LYS A 95 21.30 -18.25 2.96
CA LYS A 95 20.51 -18.57 4.15
C LYS A 95 20.26 -17.30 4.95
N MET A 96 19.00 -17.04 5.29
CA MET A 96 18.62 -15.92 6.14
C MET A 96 18.39 -16.39 7.58
N THR A 97 18.78 -15.60 8.56
CA THR A 97 18.56 -15.88 9.99
C THR A 97 17.96 -14.66 10.68
N ASN A 98 17.15 -14.90 11.71
CA ASN A 98 16.49 -13.86 12.51
C ASN A 98 15.82 -12.78 11.64
N VAL A 99 14.96 -13.20 10.71
CA VAL A 99 14.25 -12.28 9.81
C VAL A 99 13.12 -11.61 10.60
N PRO A 100 13.18 -10.28 10.83
CA PRO A 100 12.16 -9.55 11.57
C PRO A 100 10.94 -9.28 10.66
N VAL A 101 9.77 -9.68 11.12
CA VAL A 101 8.50 -9.49 10.41
C VAL A 101 7.56 -8.69 11.30
N GLU A 102 6.97 -7.63 10.79
CA GLU A 102 6.05 -6.77 11.53
C GLU A 102 4.71 -6.73 10.80
N LEU A 103 3.66 -7.08 11.52
CA LEU A 103 2.29 -6.92 11.05
C LEU A 103 1.74 -5.60 11.56
N GLN A 104 1.22 -4.77 10.67
CA GLN A 104 0.49 -3.57 11.02
C GLN A 104 -0.94 -3.67 10.47
N VAL A 105 -1.92 -3.38 11.32
CA VAL A 105 -3.33 -3.27 10.94
C VAL A 105 -3.78 -1.85 11.24
N THR A 106 -4.43 -1.21 10.27
CA THR A 106 -4.94 0.17 10.37
C THR A 106 -6.38 0.24 9.93
N LEU A 107 -7.17 1.12 10.56
CA LEU A 107 -8.53 1.41 10.11
C LEU A 107 -8.50 2.45 8.99
N VAL A 108 -9.13 2.17 7.86
CA VAL A 108 -9.16 3.10 6.74
C VAL A 108 -10.06 4.29 7.09
N GLY A 109 -9.50 5.49 7.03
CA GLY A 109 -10.19 6.73 7.39
C GLY A 109 -9.96 7.18 8.85
N ASP A 110 -9.22 6.40 9.65
CA ASP A 110 -8.78 6.80 10.98
C ASP A 110 -7.37 6.25 11.26
N ASP A 111 -6.35 7.00 10.85
CA ASP A 111 -4.94 6.63 11.01
C ASP A 111 -4.47 6.58 12.47
N THR A 112 -5.29 7.07 13.42
CA THR A 112 -4.99 6.97 14.85
C THR A 112 -5.22 5.55 15.38
N LYS A 113 -6.10 4.79 14.72
CA LYS A 113 -6.39 3.39 15.06
C LYS A 113 -5.46 2.47 14.30
N LYS A 114 -4.39 2.08 14.97
CA LYS A 114 -3.40 1.12 14.47
C LYS A 114 -3.02 0.10 15.53
N VAL A 115 -2.82 -1.14 15.10
CA VAL A 115 -2.26 -2.22 15.91
C VAL A 115 -1.05 -2.78 15.19
N THR A 116 0.05 -2.92 15.92
CA THR A 116 1.30 -3.50 15.42
C THR A 116 1.63 -4.76 16.20
N SER A 117 1.96 -5.84 15.49
CA SER A 117 2.37 -7.11 16.07
C SER A 117 3.73 -7.51 15.49
N PRO A 118 4.81 -7.51 16.31
CA PRO A 118 6.11 -7.97 15.86
C PRO A 118 6.18 -9.50 15.85
N GLY A 119 6.96 -10.03 14.93
CA GLY A 119 7.27 -11.44 14.76
C GLY A 119 8.71 -11.62 14.29
N THR A 120 9.25 -12.81 14.48
CA THR A 120 10.60 -13.16 14.00
C THR A 120 10.59 -14.55 13.39
N LEU A 121 11.29 -14.70 12.28
CA LEU A 121 11.55 -15.98 11.64
C LEU A 121 12.99 -16.39 11.97
N PRO A 122 13.21 -17.52 12.65
CA PRO A 122 14.53 -17.89 13.15
C PRO A 122 15.52 -18.18 12.02
N SER A 123 15.08 -18.86 10.96
CA SER A 123 15.91 -19.23 9.82
C SER A 123 15.05 -19.48 8.59
N LEU A 124 15.56 -19.10 7.42
CA LEU A 124 14.92 -19.33 6.13
C LEU A 124 16.00 -19.73 5.11
N GLU A 125 15.99 -21.01 4.73
CA GLU A 125 16.93 -21.55 3.73
C GLU A 125 16.66 -20.98 2.33
N PRO A 126 17.66 -20.95 1.45
CA PRO A 126 17.48 -20.55 0.05
C PRO A 126 16.33 -21.30 -0.63
N GLY A 127 15.39 -20.57 -1.23
CA GLY A 127 14.20 -21.15 -1.91
C GLY A 127 13.11 -21.67 -0.96
N ALA A 128 13.36 -21.78 0.34
CA ALA A 128 12.42 -22.34 1.30
C ALA A 128 11.30 -21.35 1.66
N THR A 129 10.18 -21.91 2.10
CA THR A 129 9.01 -21.16 2.55
C THR A 129 8.84 -21.25 4.06
N ALA A 130 8.50 -20.16 4.71
CA ALA A 130 8.10 -20.13 6.11
C ALA A 130 6.71 -19.53 6.28
N ARG A 131 6.02 -19.97 7.33
CA ARG A 131 4.70 -19.46 7.72
C ARG A 131 4.85 -18.65 9.00
N VAL A 132 4.36 -17.42 8.98
CA VAL A 132 4.27 -16.55 10.15
C VAL A 132 2.80 -16.42 10.51
N ALA A 133 2.43 -16.88 11.71
CA ALA A 133 1.07 -16.81 12.21
C ALA A 133 0.96 -15.72 13.30
N PHE A 134 0.15 -14.71 13.05
CA PHE A 134 -0.24 -13.69 14.01
C PHE A 134 -1.64 -14.03 14.51
N ARG A 135 -1.78 -14.33 15.80
CA ARG A 135 -3.03 -14.86 16.36
C ARG A 135 -3.81 -13.80 17.13
N GLN A 136 -5.13 -13.96 17.16
CA GLN A 136 -6.07 -13.20 17.96
C GLN A 136 -5.99 -11.68 17.75
N ILE A 137 -5.81 -11.27 16.49
CA ILE A 137 -5.80 -9.86 16.11
C ILE A 137 -7.23 -9.33 16.27
N LYS A 138 -7.38 -8.26 17.07
CA LYS A 138 -8.67 -7.59 17.28
C LYS A 138 -8.95 -6.63 16.12
N ILE A 139 -10.21 -6.56 15.71
CA ILE A 139 -10.68 -5.57 14.75
C ILE A 139 -10.59 -4.15 15.34
N LEU A 140 -10.41 -3.16 14.47
CA LEU A 140 -10.32 -1.73 14.84
C LEU A 140 -11.62 -0.97 14.56
N GLY A 141 -12.46 -1.55 13.70
CA GLY A 141 -13.77 -1.03 13.32
C GLY A 141 -14.69 -2.14 12.79
N ASP A 142 -15.95 -1.81 12.58
CA ASP A 142 -16.98 -2.71 12.08
C ASP A 142 -17.95 -1.91 11.22
N ALA A 143 -18.23 -2.41 10.01
CA ALA A 143 -19.13 -1.75 9.06
C ALA A 143 -20.58 -1.80 9.55
N LEU A 144 -20.96 -2.81 10.33
CA LEU A 144 -22.31 -3.04 10.85
C LEU A 144 -23.44 -2.89 9.81
N GLY A 145 -23.19 -3.23 8.54
CA GLY A 145 -24.16 -3.03 7.45
C GLY A 145 -24.42 -1.55 7.08
N LYS A 146 -23.68 -0.60 7.66
CA LYS A 146 -23.98 0.84 7.55
C LYS A 146 -22.91 1.63 6.80
N SER A 147 -21.62 1.34 7.03
CA SER A 147 -20.54 2.14 6.45
C SER A 147 -19.34 1.29 6.08
N ALA A 148 -18.97 1.37 4.79
CA ALA A 148 -17.76 0.76 4.26
C ALA A 148 -16.50 1.21 5.01
N THR A 149 -16.33 2.51 5.25
CA THR A 149 -15.13 3.06 5.87
C THR A 149 -15.02 2.71 7.35
N ALA A 150 -16.15 2.53 8.04
CA ALA A 150 -16.15 2.15 9.46
C ALA A 150 -15.63 0.73 9.70
N GLY A 151 -15.72 -0.16 8.69
CA GLY A 151 -15.25 -1.55 8.77
C GLY A 151 -14.06 -1.86 7.86
N GLN A 152 -13.59 -0.93 7.04
CA GLN A 152 -12.49 -1.21 6.12
C GLN A 152 -11.15 -1.08 6.83
N HIS A 153 -10.32 -2.11 6.69
CA HIS A 153 -9.00 -2.19 7.31
C HIS A 153 -7.94 -2.39 6.23
N LEU A 154 -6.75 -1.84 6.48
CA LEU A 154 -5.55 -2.08 5.70
C LEU A 154 -4.56 -2.85 6.57
N ILE A 155 -4.15 -4.02 6.07
CA ILE A 155 -3.05 -4.79 6.63
C ILE A 155 -1.81 -4.49 5.83
N THR A 156 -0.72 -4.21 6.53
CA THR A 156 0.63 -4.08 5.99
C THR A 156 1.52 -5.08 6.71
N LEU A 157 2.08 -6.02 5.96
CA LEU A 157 3.13 -6.91 6.42
C LEU A 157 4.47 -6.34 5.96
N ASN A 158 5.32 -5.99 6.91
CA ASN A 158 6.63 -5.42 6.65
C ASN A 158 7.72 -6.38 7.14
N VAL A 159 8.61 -6.77 6.24
CA VAL A 159 9.82 -7.53 6.57
C VAL A 159 10.98 -6.55 6.59
N LYS A 160 11.53 -6.30 7.78
CA LYS A 160 12.62 -5.33 7.97
C LYS A 160 13.95 -5.95 7.57
N PRO A 161 14.89 -5.18 7.00
CA PRO A 161 16.20 -5.70 6.65
C PRO A 161 16.96 -6.11 7.92
N ASN A 162 17.73 -7.19 7.81
CA ASN A 162 18.66 -7.65 8.83
C ASN A 162 19.98 -8.08 8.15
N PRO A 163 20.90 -7.14 7.89
CA PRO A 163 22.14 -7.44 7.17
C PRO A 163 23.01 -8.50 7.88
N VAL A 164 22.99 -8.52 9.22
CA VAL A 164 23.69 -9.55 10.03
C VAL A 164 23.11 -10.94 9.79
N GLY A 165 21.79 -11.00 9.59
CA GLY A 165 21.05 -12.22 9.27
C GLY A 165 21.00 -12.56 7.77
N GLY A 166 21.71 -11.85 6.90
CA GLY A 166 21.73 -12.12 5.46
C GLY A 166 20.52 -11.59 4.67
N LEU A 167 19.75 -10.65 5.24
CA LEU A 167 18.66 -9.95 4.58
C LEU A 167 19.02 -8.47 4.44
N GLU A 168 19.28 -8.01 3.22
CA GLU A 168 19.73 -6.64 2.95
C GLU A 168 18.54 -5.74 2.58
N GLN A 169 17.47 -6.32 2.05
CA GLN A 169 16.32 -5.57 1.53
C GLN A 169 15.10 -5.67 2.43
N ALA A 170 14.39 -4.55 2.56
CA ALA A 170 13.04 -4.55 3.11
C ALA A 170 12.06 -5.14 2.09
N SER A 171 11.00 -5.78 2.57
CA SER A 171 9.90 -6.24 1.72
C SER A 171 8.57 -5.96 2.38
N GLU A 172 7.66 -5.32 1.66
CA GLU A 172 6.33 -4.96 2.16
C GLU A 172 5.25 -5.55 1.26
N ALA A 173 4.16 -6.03 1.85
CA ALA A 173 2.91 -6.23 1.13
C ALA A 173 1.75 -5.70 1.96
N SER A 174 0.81 -5.08 1.25
CA SER A 174 -0.37 -4.50 1.85
C SER A 174 -1.63 -5.01 1.16
N PHE A 175 -2.66 -5.32 1.94
CA PHE A 175 -3.97 -5.76 1.42
C PHE A 175 -5.10 -5.21 2.26
N ARG A 176 -6.26 -5.02 1.62
CA ARG A 176 -7.45 -4.44 2.25
C ARG A 176 -8.49 -5.52 2.47
N PHE A 177 -9.15 -5.45 3.62
CA PHE A 177 -10.29 -6.28 3.94
C PHE A 177 -11.35 -5.45 4.65
N THR A 178 -12.58 -5.93 4.67
CA THR A 178 -13.71 -5.29 5.34
C THR A 178 -14.18 -6.19 6.47
N VAL A 179 -14.44 -5.60 7.63
CA VAL A 179 -15.09 -6.28 8.75
C VAL A 179 -16.54 -5.86 8.76
N ASP A 180 -17.43 -6.84 8.67
CA ASP A 180 -18.86 -6.63 8.84
C ASP A 180 -19.46 -7.81 9.59
N THR A 181 -19.76 -7.61 10.87
CA THR A 181 -20.33 -8.68 11.72
C THR A 181 -21.81 -8.96 11.43
N THR A 182 -22.48 -8.13 10.62
CA THR A 182 -23.89 -8.33 10.25
C THR A 182 -24.04 -9.24 9.03
N VAL A 183 -22.95 -9.42 8.27
CA VAL A 183 -22.92 -10.33 7.13
C VAL A 183 -23.03 -11.77 7.63
N LYS A 184 -24.06 -12.47 7.17
CA LYS A 184 -24.23 -13.89 7.45
C LYS A 184 -23.21 -14.68 6.65
N VAL A 185 -22.47 -15.55 7.34
CA VAL A 185 -21.64 -16.55 6.68
C VAL A 185 -22.57 -17.50 5.92
N PRO A 186 -22.44 -17.65 4.58
CA PRO A 186 -23.19 -18.66 3.86
C PRO A 186 -22.87 -20.01 4.49
N VAL A 187 -23.91 -20.72 4.94
CA VAL A 187 -23.77 -22.06 5.48
C VAL A 187 -23.22 -22.92 4.36
N THR A 188 -21.96 -23.33 4.45
CA THR A 188 -21.42 -24.34 3.57
C THR A 188 -22.21 -25.61 3.84
N GLU A 189 -23.15 -25.95 2.96
CA GLU A 189 -23.79 -27.26 2.99
C GLU A 189 -22.67 -28.29 2.95
N LYS A 190 -22.53 -29.06 4.03
CA LYS A 190 -21.77 -30.30 4.00
C LYS A 190 -22.41 -31.17 2.92
N LYS A 191 -21.77 -31.26 1.76
CA LYS A 191 -22.11 -32.30 0.79
C LYS A 191 -21.94 -33.65 1.49
N PRO A 192 -22.98 -34.50 1.53
CA PRO A 192 -22.91 -35.82 2.13
C PRO A 192 -21.94 -36.73 1.37
#